data_AF-J2NJI2-F1
#
_entry.id   AF-J2NJI2-F1
#
_cell.length_a   1.000
_cell.length_b   1.000
_cell.length_c   1.000
_cell.angle_alpha   90.00
_cell.angle_beta   90.00
_cell.angle_gamma   90.00
#
_symmetry.space_group_name_H-M   'P 1'
#
loop_
_entity.id
_entity.type
_entity.pdbx_description
1 polymer ?
#
loop_
_entity_poly.entity_id
_entity_poly.type
_entity_poly.pdbx_seq_one_letter_code
_entity_poly.pdbx_strand_id
1 'polypeptide(L)'
;MKVRATVICELDRHVLLVRKPRCRWSLPGGTVETGETTAGAARRELQEETGLGADSLLYLMELESGGTRHHVYEAWAPNLDLARPLNEIIDCIWHPLETVDNLSTSEATRQIVKAFLRRL
;
A
#
# COMPACT_ATOMS: atom_id res chain seq x y z
N MET A 1 -19.42 4.85 4.78
CA MET A 1 -18.34 4.61 3.81
C MET A 1 -17.01 4.73 4.56
N LYS A 2 -16.14 3.73 4.46
CA LYS A 2 -14.85 3.72 5.18
C LYS A 2 -13.80 4.46 4.35
N VAL A 3 -12.98 5.31 4.98
CA VAL A 3 -11.87 5.98 4.30
C VAL A 3 -10.56 5.32 4.71
N ARG A 4 -9.71 5.02 3.72
CA ARG A 4 -8.39 4.42 3.91
C ARG A 4 -7.33 5.19 3.15
N ALA A 5 -6.14 5.21 3.71
CA ALA A 5 -4.93 5.55 2.98
C ALA A 5 -4.28 4.26 2.47
N THR A 6 -3.72 4.28 1.26
CA THR A 6 -3.07 3.10 0.66
C THR A 6 -1.79 3.55 -0.02
N VAL A 7 -0.71 2.79 0.16
CA VAL A 7 0.63 3.21 -0.25
C VAL A 7 1.18 2.25 -1.29
N ILE A 8 1.70 2.81 -2.38
CA ILE A 8 2.53 2.10 -3.35
C ILE A 8 3.98 2.45 -3.03
N CYS A 9 4.79 1.42 -2.77
CA CYS A 9 6.24 1.53 -2.82
C CYS A 9 6.70 0.69 -4.02
N GLU A 10 7.53 1.28 -4.87
CA GLU A 10 8.06 0.63 -6.07
C GLU A 10 9.58 0.55 -6.00
N LEU A 11 10.14 -0.60 -6.36
CA LEU A 11 11.56 -0.86 -6.46
C LEU A 11 11.80 -1.83 -7.62
N ASP A 12 12.54 -1.41 -8.65
CA ASP A 12 12.88 -2.24 -9.81
C ASP A 12 11.68 -2.95 -10.46
N ARG A 13 10.58 -2.22 -10.69
CA ARG A 13 9.28 -2.72 -11.20
C ARG A 13 8.58 -3.74 -10.29
N HIS A 14 8.98 -3.83 -9.02
CA HIS A 14 8.31 -4.61 -7.99
C HIS A 14 7.55 -3.68 -7.05
N VAL A 15 6.40 -4.12 -6.60
CA VAL A 15 5.59 -3.42 -5.60
C VAL A 15 5.66 -4.12 -4.26
N LEU A 16 5.75 -3.34 -3.19
CA LEU A 16 5.63 -3.86 -1.84
C LEU A 16 4.19 -4.31 -1.56
N LEU A 17 4.04 -5.56 -1.14
CA LEU A 17 2.79 -6.12 -0.63
C LEU A 17 2.97 -6.62 0.79
N VAL A 18 1.95 -6.44 1.60
CA VAL A 18 1.87 -6.90 2.99
C VAL A 18 0.72 -7.88 3.17
N ARG A 19 0.79 -8.71 4.21
CA ARG A 19 -0.27 -9.67 4.53
C ARG A 19 -0.45 -9.88 6.02
N LYS A 20 -1.72 -9.88 6.44
CA LYS A 20 -2.18 -10.26 7.80
C LYS A 20 -2.43 -11.78 7.87
N PRO A 21 -2.45 -12.39 9.06
CA PRO A 21 -2.75 -13.82 9.22
C PRO A 21 -4.04 -14.23 8.53
N ARG A 22 -3.98 -15.26 7.68
CA ARG A 22 -5.13 -15.80 6.93
C ARG A 22 -5.86 -14.77 6.04
N CYS A 23 -5.21 -13.66 5.68
CA CYS A 23 -5.74 -12.67 4.75
C CYS A 23 -5.08 -12.76 3.37
N ARG A 24 -5.69 -12.10 2.39
CA ARG A 24 -5.12 -11.88 1.06
C ARG A 24 -3.98 -10.86 1.13
N TRP A 25 -3.10 -10.86 0.13
CA TRP A 25 -2.10 -9.82 -0.04
C TRP A 25 -2.76 -8.47 -0.36
N SER A 26 -2.20 -7.41 0.21
CA SER A 26 -2.63 -6.04 -0.04
C SER A 26 -1.44 -5.09 -0.12
N LEU A 27 -1.68 -3.90 -0.66
CA LEU A 27 -0.76 -2.78 -0.47
C LEU A 27 -0.75 -2.35 1.00
N PRO A 28 0.37 -1.82 1.51
CA PRO A 28 0.40 -1.19 2.83
C PRO A 28 -0.66 -0.11 2.97
N GLY A 29 -1.19 0.05 4.17
CA GLY A 29 -2.08 1.15 4.50
C GLY A 29 -3.28 0.78 5.34
N GLY A 30 -3.91 1.81 5.89
CA GLY A 30 -4.88 1.67 6.97
C GLY A 30 -6.08 2.59 6.90
N THR A 31 -6.83 2.58 7.99
CA THR A 31 -7.98 3.48 8.15
C THR A 31 -7.45 4.86 8.52
N VAL A 32 -8.05 5.91 7.98
CA VAL A 32 -7.73 7.28 8.41
C VAL A 32 -8.38 7.54 9.76
N GLU A 33 -7.58 7.93 10.75
CA GLU A 33 -8.09 8.19 12.09
C GLU A 33 -8.75 9.58 12.22
N THR A 34 -9.52 9.77 13.29
CA THR A 34 -10.20 11.04 13.55
C THR A 34 -9.18 12.16 13.76
N GLY A 35 -9.25 13.20 12.94
CA GLY A 35 -8.30 14.33 12.99
C GLY A 35 -7.01 14.09 12.20
N GLU A 36 -6.84 12.91 11.60
CA GLU A 36 -5.69 12.56 10.78
C GLU A 36 -5.93 12.94 9.31
N THR A 37 -4.89 13.42 8.62
CA THR A 37 -4.94 13.60 7.17
C THR A 37 -4.74 12.26 6.46
N THR A 38 -5.28 12.08 5.25
CA THR A 38 -5.08 10.83 4.49
C THR A 38 -3.59 10.58 4.19
N ALA A 39 -2.79 11.63 3.98
CA ALA A 39 -1.33 11.52 3.83
C ALA A 39 -0.64 11.16 5.15
N GLY A 40 -1.12 11.69 6.28
CA GLY A 40 -0.65 11.29 7.62
C GLY A 40 -0.86 9.80 7.87
N ALA A 41 -2.07 9.32 7.58
CA ALA A 41 -2.42 7.90 7.68
C ALA A 41 -1.54 7.03 6.78
N ALA A 42 -1.24 7.46 5.56
CA ALA A 42 -0.32 6.75 4.66
C ALA A 42 1.08 6.60 5.26
N ARG A 43 1.65 7.68 5.83
CA ARG A 43 2.99 7.62 6.46
C ARG A 43 3.00 6.75 7.70
N ARG A 44 2.02 6.93 8.59
CA ARG A 44 1.89 6.17 9.83
C ARG A 44 1.80 4.67 9.55
N GLU A 45 0.87 4.27 8.69
CA GLU A 45 0.62 2.87 8.39
C GLU A 45 1.79 2.21 7.67
N LEU A 46 2.44 2.90 6.71
CA LEU A 46 3.65 2.39 6.08
C LEU A 46 4.74 2.12 7.13
N GLN A 47 4.95 3.05 8.06
CA GLN A 47 5.94 2.92 9.13
C GLN A 47 5.59 1.81 10.12
N GLU A 48 4.32 1.70 10.53
CA GLU A 48 3.81 0.71 11.48
C GLU A 48 3.83 -0.71 10.91
N GLU A 49 3.42 -0.90 9.65
CA GLU A 49 3.28 -2.22 9.04
C GLU A 49 4.62 -2.76 8.49
N THR A 50 5.52 -1.88 8.05
CA THR A 50 6.71 -2.28 7.27
C THR A 50 8.05 -1.80 7.83
N GLY A 51 8.03 -0.85 8.76
CA GLY A 51 9.23 -0.20 9.29
C GLY A 51 9.79 0.90 8.37
N LEU A 52 9.18 1.14 7.21
CA LEU A 52 9.65 2.13 6.23
C LEU A 52 9.18 3.55 6.57
N GLY A 53 10.15 4.48 6.63
CA GLY A 53 9.88 5.90 6.69
C GLY A 53 9.84 6.48 5.27
N ALA A 54 8.67 6.97 4.83
CA ALA A 54 8.58 7.73 3.60
C ALA A 54 9.16 9.13 3.80
N ASP A 55 10.03 9.58 2.90
CA ASP A 55 10.52 10.97 2.88
C ASP A 55 9.47 11.85 2.20
N SER A 56 8.93 11.40 1.07
CA SER A 56 7.87 12.07 0.35
C SER A 56 6.71 11.13 0.01
N LEU A 57 5.52 11.73 -0.11
CA LEU A 57 4.32 11.05 -0.59
C LEU A 57 3.74 11.87 -1.75
N LEU A 58 3.47 11.20 -2.87
CA LEU A 58 2.75 11.77 -4.01
C LEU A 58 1.34 11.20 -4.05
N TYR A 59 0.33 12.06 -3.99
CA TYR A 59 -1.05 11.63 -4.18
C TYR A 59 -1.27 11.20 -5.64
N LEU A 60 -1.79 9.98 -5.84
CA LEU A 60 -2.01 9.43 -7.17
C LEU A 60 -3.47 9.51 -7.60
N MET A 61 -4.38 8.98 -6.77
CA MET A 61 -5.79 8.83 -7.12
C MET A 61 -6.66 8.48 -5.91
N GLU A 62 -7.97 8.56 -6.12
CA GLU A 62 -8.99 7.95 -5.27
C GLU A 62 -9.57 6.70 -5.96
N LEU A 63 -9.76 5.63 -5.22
CA LEU A 63 -10.46 4.42 -5.70
C LEU A 63 -11.51 3.98 -4.69
N GLU A 64 -12.76 3.83 -5.14
CA GLU A 64 -13.81 3.22 -4.33
C GLU A 64 -13.97 1.74 -4.69
N SER A 65 -13.87 0.86 -3.69
CA SER A 65 -14.02 -0.59 -3.85
C SER A 65 -14.58 -1.22 -2.57
N GLY A 66 -15.61 -2.05 -2.69
CA GLY A 66 -16.18 -2.79 -1.55
C GLY A 66 -16.65 -1.91 -0.38
N GLY A 67 -17.21 -0.72 -0.66
CA GLY A 67 -17.66 0.23 0.38
C GLY A 67 -16.54 1.00 1.09
N THR A 68 -15.31 0.87 0.60
CA THR A 68 -14.12 1.57 1.09
C THR A 68 -13.59 2.52 0.02
N ARG A 69 -13.29 3.75 0.41
CA ARG A 69 -12.62 4.77 -0.40
C ARG A 69 -11.14 4.79 -0.05
N HIS A 70 -10.30 4.50 -1.03
CA HIS A 70 -8.85 4.47 -0.93
C HIS A 70 -8.26 5.77 -1.48
N HIS A 71 -7.57 6.54 -0.64
CA HIS A 71 -6.65 7.58 -1.10
C HIS A 71 -5.28 6.96 -1.31
N VAL A 72 -4.84 6.89 -2.56
CA VAL A 72 -3.63 6.18 -2.95
C VAL A 72 -2.47 7.15 -3.06
N TYR A 73 -1.36 6.81 -2.42
CA TYR A 73 -0.11 7.54 -2.44
C TYR A 73 1.02 6.67 -2.97
N GLU A 74 1.91 7.26 -3.75
CA GLU A 74 3.23 6.70 -4.01
C GLU A 74 4.19 7.22 -2.94
N ALA A 75 4.95 6.33 -2.32
CA ALA A 75 5.96 6.68 -1.33
C ALA A 75 7.35 6.54 -1.92
N TRP A 76 8.17 7.56 -1.69
CA TRP A 76 9.60 7.50 -1.93
C TRP A 76 10.35 7.41 -0.60
N ALA A 77 11.29 6.48 -0.50
CA ALA A 77 12.17 6.30 0.63
C ALA A 77 13.52 5.74 0.17
N PRO A 78 14.66 6.09 0.81
CA PRO A 78 15.99 5.66 0.39
C PRO A 78 16.28 4.18 0.70
N ASN A 79 15.54 3.54 1.61
CA ASN A 79 15.82 2.18 2.10
C ASN A 79 14.59 1.27 2.01
N LEU A 80 13.88 1.31 0.88
CA LEU A 80 12.69 0.48 0.65
C LEU A 80 12.97 -1.03 0.80
N ASP A 81 14.17 -1.47 0.43
CA ASP A 81 14.64 -2.84 0.55
C ASP A 81 14.67 -3.38 2.00
N LEU A 82 14.67 -2.50 3.01
CA LEU A 82 14.63 -2.86 4.43
C LEU A 82 13.23 -3.16 4.96
N ALA A 83 12.20 -3.16 4.11
CA ALA A 83 10.83 -3.47 4.50
C ALA A 83 10.76 -4.84 5.22
N ARG A 84 10.11 -4.87 6.39
CA ARG A 84 9.92 -6.09 7.17
C ARG A 84 8.54 -6.11 7.81
N PRO A 85 7.92 -7.28 8.00
CA PRO A 85 6.62 -7.36 8.65
C PRO A 85 6.71 -6.88 10.10
N LEU A 86 5.83 -5.95 10.47
CA LEU A 86 5.68 -5.43 11.83
C LEU A 86 4.21 -5.44 12.26
N ASN A 87 3.98 -5.30 13.56
CA ASN A 87 2.65 -5.25 14.18
C ASN A 87 1.76 -6.43 13.75
N GLU A 88 0.64 -6.17 13.07
CA GLU A 88 -0.28 -7.20 12.62
C GLU A 88 0.09 -7.85 11.27
N ILE A 89 1.09 -7.33 10.59
CA ILE A 89 1.61 -7.92 9.35
C ILE A 89 2.53 -9.08 9.70
N ILE A 90 2.30 -10.22 9.05
CA ILE A 90 3.13 -11.42 9.23
C ILE A 90 4.12 -11.63 8.10
N ASP A 91 3.96 -10.90 6.99
CA ASP A 91 4.75 -11.14 5.78
C ASP A 91 4.76 -9.90 4.88
N CYS A 92 5.92 -9.63 4.27
CA CYS A 92 6.15 -8.56 3.30
C CYS A 92 6.88 -9.15 2.09
N ILE A 93 6.42 -8.82 0.89
CA ILE A 93 7.08 -9.25 -0.36
C ILE A 93 7.20 -8.09 -1.33
N TRP A 94 8.28 -8.12 -2.12
CA TRP A 94 8.41 -7.36 -3.34
C TRP A 94 7.95 -8.23 -4.50
N HIS A 95 6.82 -7.90 -5.11
CA HIS A 95 6.23 -8.71 -6.18
C HIS A 95 6.22 -7.95 -7.51
N PRO A 96 6.55 -8.57 -8.66
CA PRO A 96 6.54 -7.87 -9.95
C PRO A 96 5.17 -7.26 -10.22
N LEU A 97 5.13 -5.96 -10.52
CA LEU A 97 3.89 -5.21 -10.77
C LEU A 97 2.99 -5.92 -11.80
N GLU A 98 3.61 -6.42 -12.88
CA GLU A 98 2.93 -7.07 -14.01
C GLU A 98 2.26 -8.39 -13.66
N THR A 99 2.69 -9.06 -12.58
CA THR A 99 2.18 -10.38 -12.20
C THR A 99 1.41 -10.37 -10.88
N VAL A 100 1.04 -9.19 -10.37
CA VAL A 100 0.18 -9.06 -9.17
C VAL A 100 -1.15 -9.80 -9.33
N ASP A 101 -1.62 -9.98 -10.57
CA ASP A 101 -2.83 -10.74 -10.85
C ASP A 101 -2.73 -12.22 -10.45
N ASN A 102 -1.52 -12.78 -10.39
CA ASN A 102 -1.24 -14.19 -10.05
C ASN A 102 -1.24 -14.43 -8.53
N LEU A 103 -1.24 -13.37 -7.72
CA LEU A 103 -1.35 -13.47 -6.27
C LEU A 103 -2.82 -13.40 -5.82
N SER A 104 -3.11 -14.08 -4.71
CA SER A 104 -4.38 -13.91 -4.00
C SER A 104 -4.40 -12.53 -3.32
N THR A 105 -4.93 -11.54 -4.03
CA THR A 105 -4.99 -10.13 -3.63
C THR A 105 -6.41 -9.63 -3.44
N SER A 106 -6.57 -8.54 -2.68
CA SER A 106 -7.85 -7.80 -2.66
C SER A 106 -8.18 -7.20 -4.04
N GLU A 107 -9.45 -6.98 -4.32
CA GLU A 107 -9.89 -6.34 -5.58
C GLU A 107 -9.34 -4.92 -5.68
N ALA A 108 -9.41 -4.15 -4.60
CA ALA A 108 -8.84 -2.80 -4.53
C ALA A 108 -7.34 -2.80 -4.86
N THR A 109 -6.55 -3.69 -4.24
CA THR A 109 -5.11 -3.82 -4.52
C THR A 109 -4.84 -4.07 -6.00
N ARG A 110 -5.58 -5.00 -6.62
CA ARG A 110 -5.44 -5.33 -8.03
C ARG A 110 -5.76 -4.13 -8.93
N GLN A 111 -6.85 -3.42 -8.66
CA GLN A 111 -7.25 -2.24 -9.42
C GLN A 111 -6.24 -1.10 -9.26
N ILE A 112 -5.73 -0.88 -8.04
CA ILE A 112 -4.73 0.17 -7.76
C ILE A 112 -3.44 -0.09 -8.52
N VAL A 113 -2.89 -1.32 -8.44
CA VAL A 113 -1.64 -1.65 -9.14
C VAL A 113 -1.81 -1.55 -10.65
N LYS A 114 -2.94 -1.99 -11.20
CA LYS A 114 -3.23 -1.85 -12.64
C LYS A 114 -3.32 -0.39 -13.08
N ALA A 115 -3.92 0.48 -12.28
CA ALA A 115 -4.00 1.91 -12.58
C ALA A 115 -2.61 2.57 -12.49
N PHE A 116 -1.80 2.18 -11.52
CA PHE A 116 -0.41 2.65 -11.38
C PHE A 116 0.46 2.23 -12.58
N LEU A 117 0.39 0.96 -13.00
CA LEU A 117 1.13 0.44 -14.15
C LEU A 117 0.87 1.19 -15.47
N ARG A 118 -0.36 1.69 -15.68
CA ARG A 118 -0.72 2.45 -16.89
C ARG A 118 -0.09 3.84 -16.94
N ARG A 119 0.54 4.28 -15.86
CA ARG A 119 1.14 5.62 -15.72
C ARG A 119 2.66 5.60 -15.92
N LEU A 120 3.29 4.42 -15.84
CA LEU A 120 4.71 4.17 -16.13
C LEU A 120 4.93 4.04 -17.64
#